data_AF-A0A9E6EAD1-F1
#
_entry.id   AF-A0A9E6EAD1-F1
#
_cell.length_a   1.000
_cell.length_b   1.000
_cell.length_c   1.000
_cell.angle_alpha   90.00
_cell.angle_beta   90.00
_cell.angle_gamma   90.00
#
_symmetry.space_group_name_H-M   'P 1'
#
loop_
_entity.id
_entity.type
_entity.pdbx_description
1 polymer ?
#
loop_
_entity_poly.entity_id
_entity_poly.type
_entity_poly.pdbx_seq_one_letter_code
_entity_poly.pdbx_strand_id
1 'polypeptide(L)'
;MTPVKFIEEMKKTLLLHAVAAHFSNGLIPVAVLYLLLALTSRDLFFEHTVEHLLVIVLLGIPVSFLTGIREWKKKYKGAKAPVFTKKIRLSALLFALCLISLSIRISLPEVMYGTGILFWIYNASLFAMLPVVVLLGHHGGKLAAGQRQEKFR
;
A
#
# COMPACT_ATOMS: atom_id res chain seq x y z
N MET A 1 -4.35 -34.73 -1.17
CA MET A 1 -5.22 -33.76 -1.86
C MET A 1 -4.72 -33.61 -3.29
N THR A 2 -5.59 -33.68 -4.31
CA THR A 2 -5.14 -33.56 -5.70
C THR A 2 -4.87 -32.09 -6.07
N PRO A 3 -3.97 -31.79 -7.03
CA PRO A 3 -3.68 -30.41 -7.45
C PRO A 3 -4.93 -29.63 -7.88
N VAL A 4 -5.88 -30.30 -8.53
CA VAL A 4 -7.16 -29.72 -8.97
C VAL A 4 -8.01 -29.28 -7.77
N LYS A 5 -8.16 -30.14 -6.76
CA LYS A 5 -8.92 -29.81 -5.52
C LYS A 5 -8.29 -28.64 -4.77
N PHE A 6 -6.96 -28.57 -4.72
CA PHE A 6 -6.23 -27.46 -4.12
C PHE A 6 -6.49 -26.12 -4.83
N ILE A 7 -6.45 -26.09 -6.16
CA ILE A 7 -6.73 -24.87 -6.94
C ILE A 7 -8.19 -24.41 -6.73
N GLU A 8 -9.14 -25.35 -6.70
CA GLU A 8 -10.54 -25.03 -6.42
C GLU A 8 -10.75 -24.46 -5.02
N GLU A 9 -10.08 -25.03 -4.02
CA GLU A 9 -10.11 -24.51 -2.66
C GLU A 9 -9.55 -23.09 -2.61
N MET A 10 -8.40 -22.86 -3.26
CA MET A 10 -7.77 -21.54 -3.27
C MET A 10 -8.63 -20.48 -3.95
N LYS A 11 -9.29 -20.81 -5.06
CA LYS A 11 -10.25 -19.90 -5.71
C LYS A 11 -11.40 -19.47 -4.79
N LYS A 12 -11.81 -20.32 -3.85
CA LYS A 12 -12.90 -20.04 -2.90
C LYS A 12 -12.44 -19.27 -1.67
N THR A 13 -11.20 -19.47 -1.22
CA THR A 13 -10.70 -18.92 0.05
C THR A 13 -9.79 -17.71 -0.11
N LEU A 14 -9.24 -17.46 -1.31
CA LEU A 14 -8.30 -16.35 -1.55
C LEU A 14 -8.98 -14.99 -1.39
N LEU A 15 -8.52 -14.22 -0.39
CA LEU A 15 -8.92 -12.84 -0.15
C LEU A 15 -8.02 -11.90 -0.94
N LEU A 16 -8.32 -11.73 -2.22
CA LEU A 16 -7.49 -10.93 -3.14
C LEU A 16 -7.23 -9.50 -2.65
N HIS A 17 -8.21 -8.86 -2.02
CA HIS A 17 -8.06 -7.54 -1.40
C HIS A 17 -7.00 -7.55 -0.30
N ALA A 18 -7.04 -8.54 0.60
CA ALA A 18 -6.09 -8.64 1.70
C ALA A 18 -4.67 -8.83 1.16
N VAL A 19 -4.48 -9.77 0.22
CA VAL A 19 -3.18 -10.03 -0.41
C VAL A 19 -2.63 -8.76 -1.05
N ALA A 20 -3.42 -8.07 -1.89
CA ALA A 20 -3.00 -6.84 -2.54
C ALA A 20 -2.70 -5.70 -1.54
N ALA A 21 -3.50 -5.55 -0.48
CA ALA A 21 -3.26 -4.55 0.57
C ALA A 21 -1.98 -4.81 1.37
N HIS A 22 -1.60 -6.08 1.55
CA HIS A 22 -0.36 -6.44 2.23
C HIS A 22 0.89 -6.07 1.42
N PHE A 23 0.84 -6.07 0.08
CA PHE A 23 1.95 -5.58 -0.73
C PHE A 23 2.26 -4.11 -0.42
N SER A 24 1.27 -3.22 -0.51
CA SER A 24 1.50 -1.80 -0.20
C SER A 24 1.93 -1.59 1.25
N ASN A 25 1.32 -2.31 2.20
CA ASN A 25 1.65 -2.17 3.61
C ASN A 25 3.04 -2.71 3.98
N GLY A 26 3.54 -3.71 3.25
CA GLY A 26 4.85 -4.30 3.48
C GLY A 26 5.97 -3.59 2.73
N LEU A 27 5.74 -3.19 1.47
CA LEU A 27 6.79 -2.64 0.62
C LEU A 27 7.08 -1.16 0.92
N ILE A 28 6.10 -0.38 1.40
CA ILE A 28 6.33 1.04 1.75
C ILE A 28 7.31 1.21 2.91
N PRO A 29 7.18 0.48 4.05
CA PRO A 29 8.19 0.53 5.11
C PRO A 29 9.58 0.14 4.63
N VAL A 30 9.67 -0.87 3.75
CA VAL A 30 10.94 -1.29 3.14
C VAL A 30 11.49 -0.19 2.23
N ALA A 31 10.66 0.45 1.41
CA ALA A 31 11.09 1.57 0.56
C ALA A 31 11.63 2.74 1.40
N VAL A 32 11.00 3.06 2.54
CA VAL A 32 11.50 4.09 3.46
C VAL A 32 12.82 3.68 4.12
N LEU A 33 13.00 2.39 4.46
CA LEU A 33 14.28 1.89 4.97
C LEU A 33 15.39 2.07 3.92
N TYR A 34 15.13 1.69 2.67
CA TYR A 34 16.07 1.87 1.56
C TYR A 34 16.33 3.35 1.26
N LEU A 35 15.33 4.22 1.42
CA LEU A 35 15.52 5.67 1.31
C LEU A 35 16.50 6.19 2.36
N LEU A 36 16.38 5.74 3.63
CA LEU A 36 17.32 6.13 4.69
C LEU A 36 18.75 5.65 4.38
N LEU A 37 18.89 4.45 3.82
CA LEU A 37 20.19 3.95 3.37
C LEU A 37 20.74 4.79 2.20
N ALA A 38 19.92 5.15 1.22
CA ALA A 38 20.31 6.00 0.10
C ALA A 38 20.75 7.41 0.56
N LEU A 39 20.01 8.01 1.51
CA LEU A 39 20.34 9.36 2.03
C LEU A 39 21.66 9.40 2.81
N THR A 40 22.02 8.31 3.49
CA THR A 40 23.25 8.23 4.29
C THR A 40 24.46 7.80 3.47
N SER A 41 24.30 6.81 2.59
CA SER A 41 25.38 6.25 1.76
C SER A 41 25.63 7.01 0.45
N ARG A 42 24.62 7.74 -0.05
CA ARG A 42 24.59 8.32 -1.42
C ARG A 42 24.73 7.26 -2.52
N ASP A 43 24.40 6.00 -2.22
CA ASP A 43 24.47 4.88 -3.16
C ASP A 43 23.22 4.77 -4.04
N LEU A 44 23.44 4.80 -5.35
CA LEU A 44 22.43 4.64 -6.41
C LEU A 44 21.64 3.33 -6.30
N PHE A 45 22.26 2.24 -5.84
CA PHE A 45 21.61 0.92 -5.76
C PHE A 45 20.43 0.94 -4.78
N PHE A 46 20.57 1.61 -3.64
CA PHE A 46 19.48 1.74 -2.69
C PHE A 46 18.36 2.63 -3.24
N GLU A 47 18.73 3.69 -3.94
CA GLU A 47 17.80 4.64 -4.55
C GLU A 47 16.95 4.00 -5.65
N HIS A 48 17.58 3.24 -6.55
CA HIS A 48 16.86 2.43 -7.53
C HIS A 48 15.94 1.43 -6.86
N THR A 49 16.36 0.81 -5.74
CA THR A 49 15.49 -0.11 -5.01
C THR A 49 14.21 0.56 -4.53
N VAL A 50 14.29 1.81 -4.02
CA VAL A 50 13.09 2.60 -3.66
C VAL A 50 12.16 2.76 -4.86
N GLU A 51 12.68 3.12 -6.02
CA GLU A 51 11.90 3.31 -7.25
C GLU A 51 11.15 2.03 -7.67
N HIS A 52 11.85 0.89 -7.75
CA HIS A 52 11.23 -0.39 -8.11
C HIS A 52 10.10 -0.77 -7.13
N LEU A 53 10.33 -0.56 -5.83
CA LEU A 53 9.32 -0.83 -4.80
C LEU A 53 8.09 0.05 -4.98
N LEU A 54 8.26 1.35 -5.27
CA LEU A 54 7.14 2.26 -5.52
C LEU A 54 6.34 1.87 -6.75
N VAL A 55 6.97 1.40 -7.84
CA VAL A 55 6.25 0.91 -9.03
C VAL A 55 5.34 -0.26 -8.65
N ILE A 56 5.86 -1.24 -7.90
CA ILE A 56 5.07 -2.39 -7.46
C ILE A 56 3.91 -1.94 -6.55
N VAL A 57 4.16 -1.01 -5.63
CA VAL A 57 3.11 -0.45 -4.77
C VAL A 57 2.04 0.28 -5.59
N LEU A 58 2.44 1.12 -6.55
CA LEU A 58 1.50 1.86 -7.41
C LEU A 58 0.57 0.91 -8.17
N LEU A 59 1.09 -0.22 -8.67
CA LEU A 59 0.29 -1.24 -9.33
C LEU A 59 -0.62 -2.01 -8.36
N GLY A 60 -0.15 -2.26 -7.13
CA GLY A 60 -0.91 -2.95 -6.09
C GLY A 60 -2.09 -2.16 -5.54
N ILE A 61 -1.99 -0.82 -5.47
CA ILE A 61 -3.03 0.04 -4.89
C ILE A 61 -4.36 -0.06 -5.66
N PRO A 62 -4.45 0.09 -7.00
CA PRO A 62 -5.68 -0.08 -7.75
C PRO A 62 -6.31 -1.46 -7.55
N VAL A 63 -5.50 -2.53 -7.55
CA VAL A 63 -5.98 -3.90 -7.32
C VAL A 63 -6.61 -4.01 -5.94
N SER A 64 -5.90 -3.55 -4.89
CA SER A 64 -6.39 -3.54 -3.51
C SER A 64 -7.66 -2.70 -3.36
N PHE A 65 -7.71 -1.51 -3.99
CA PHE A 65 -8.83 -0.59 -3.88
C PHE A 65 -10.10 -1.15 -4.54
N LEU A 66 -10.00 -1.62 -5.79
CA LEU A 66 -11.14 -2.15 -6.53
C LEU A 66 -11.70 -3.43 -5.90
N THR A 67 -10.81 -4.34 -5.47
CA THR A 67 -11.22 -5.57 -4.79
C THR A 67 -11.82 -5.27 -3.42
N GLY A 68 -11.27 -4.30 -2.68
CA GLY A 68 -11.80 -3.86 -1.39
C GLY A 68 -13.20 -3.23 -1.49
N ILE A 69 -13.46 -2.42 -2.52
CA ILE A 69 -14.82 -1.90 -2.77
C ILE A 69 -15.80 -3.02 -3.10
N ARG A 70 -15.38 -4.02 -3.90
CA ARG A 70 -16.21 -5.18 -4.22
C ARG A 70 -16.55 -5.99 -2.97
N GLU A 71 -15.57 -6.26 -2.11
CA GLU A 71 -15.79 -6.95 -0.83
C GLU A 71 -16.67 -6.14 0.12
N TRP A 72 -16.47 -4.82 0.20
CA TRP A 72 -17.31 -3.93 1.01
C TRP A 72 -18.78 -3.98 0.58
N LYS A 73 -19.05 -3.93 -0.73
CA LYS A 73 -20.41 -4.04 -1.27
C LYS A 73 -21.02 -5.43 -1.04
N LYS A 74 -20.26 -6.51 -1.28
CA LYS A 74 -20.78 -7.89 -1.16
C LYS A 74 -20.92 -8.39 0.28
N LYS A 75 -19.86 -8.26 1.08
CA LYS A 75 -19.78 -8.83 2.45
C LYS A 75 -20.43 -7.92 3.49
N TYR A 76 -20.29 -6.60 3.33
CA TYR A 76 -20.77 -5.62 4.31
C TYR A 76 -21.98 -4.83 3.82
N LYS A 77 -22.61 -5.26 2.71
CA LYS A 77 -23.80 -4.61 2.12
C LYS A 77 -23.65 -3.10 1.91
N GLY A 78 -22.42 -2.62 1.70
CA GLY A 78 -22.14 -1.18 1.57
C GLY A 78 -22.34 -0.36 2.84
N ALA A 79 -22.25 -0.98 4.03
CA ALA A 79 -22.41 -0.28 5.30
C ALA A 79 -21.45 0.92 5.41
N LYS A 80 -22.01 2.11 5.67
CA LYS A 80 -21.26 3.36 5.83
C LYS A 80 -20.61 3.47 7.23
N ALA A 81 -19.79 2.49 7.59
CA ALA A 81 -19.04 2.54 8.84
C ALA A 81 -17.82 3.48 8.70
N PRO A 82 -17.46 4.24 9.75
CA PRO A 82 -16.30 5.15 9.72
C PRO A 82 -14.99 4.48 9.30
N VAL A 83 -14.83 3.19 9.59
CA VAL A 83 -13.64 2.42 9.23
C VAL A 83 -13.48 2.28 7.71
N PHE A 84 -14.56 2.08 6.96
CA PHE A 84 -14.50 1.99 5.50
C PHE A 84 -14.15 3.34 4.87
N THR A 85 -14.80 4.42 5.32
CA THR A 85 -14.51 5.77 4.83
C THR A 85 -13.05 6.16 5.06
N LYS A 86 -12.50 5.85 6.25
CA LYS A 86 -11.08 6.08 6.56
C LYS A 86 -10.17 5.28 5.62
N LYS A 87 -10.44 3.98 5.42
CA LYS A 87 -9.64 3.14 4.50
C LYS A 87 -9.66 3.66 3.06
N ILE A 88 -10.82 4.10 2.55
CA ILE A 88 -10.94 4.67 1.19
C ILE A 88 -10.10 5.93 1.06
N ARG A 89 -10.21 6.87 2.01
CA ARG A 89 -9.44 8.13 2.00
C ARG A 89 -7.94 7.88 2.11
N LEU A 90 -7.51 6.99 3.02
CA LEU A 90 -6.10 6.63 3.19
C LEU A 90 -5.54 5.93 1.94
N SER A 91 -6.33 5.07 1.28
CA SER A 91 -5.90 4.42 0.04
C SER A 91 -5.75 5.42 -1.11
N ALA A 92 -6.67 6.40 -1.22
CA ALA A 92 -6.57 7.47 -2.20
C ALA A 92 -5.36 8.38 -1.93
N LEU A 93 -5.10 8.71 -0.66
CA LEU A 93 -3.92 9.48 -0.26
C LEU A 93 -2.64 8.71 -0.59
N LEU A 94 -2.57 7.41 -0.28
CA LEU A 94 -1.41 6.57 -0.61
C LEU A 94 -1.17 6.55 -2.13
N PHE A 95 -2.23 6.41 -2.93
CA PHE A 95 -2.15 6.46 -4.38
C PHE A 95 -1.59 7.81 -4.87
N ALA A 96 -2.12 8.92 -4.37
CA ALA A 96 -1.67 10.25 -4.76
C ALA A 96 -0.20 10.49 -4.39
N LEU A 97 0.21 10.14 -3.17
CA LEU A 97 1.61 10.25 -2.75
C LEU A 97 2.53 9.42 -3.66
N CYS A 98 2.16 8.16 -3.92
CA CYS A 98 2.96 7.25 -4.74
C CYS A 98 3.08 7.75 -6.18
N LEU A 99 1.98 8.24 -6.75
CA LEU A 99 1.95 8.82 -8.08
C LEU A 99 2.79 10.10 -8.17
N ILE A 100 2.73 10.98 -7.16
CA ILE A 100 3.57 12.19 -7.09
C ILE A 100 5.05 11.80 -7.04
N SER A 101 5.44 10.90 -6.13
CA SER A 101 6.83 10.46 -6.00
C SER A 101 7.38 9.86 -7.28
N LEU A 102 6.62 8.97 -7.94
CA LEU A 102 7.04 8.37 -9.22
C LEU A 102 7.04 9.39 -10.36
N SER A 103 6.09 10.32 -10.41
CA SER A 103 6.07 11.36 -11.44
C SER A 103 7.29 12.28 -11.33
N ILE A 104 7.67 12.66 -10.11
CA ILE A 104 8.89 13.43 -9.85
C ILE A 104 10.11 12.61 -10.29
N ARG A 105 10.18 11.33 -9.91
CA ARG A 105 11.29 10.44 -10.24
C ARG A 105 11.52 10.29 -11.74
N ILE A 106 10.44 10.06 -12.49
CA ILE A 106 10.49 9.89 -13.95
C ILE A 106 10.86 11.20 -14.65
N SER A 107 10.36 12.34 -14.14
CA SER A 107 10.61 13.65 -14.74
C SER A 107 12.02 14.17 -14.42
N LEU A 108 12.56 13.83 -13.25
CA LEU A 108 13.88 14.23 -12.79
C LEU A 108 14.56 13.03 -12.10
N PRO A 109 15.21 12.13 -12.86
CA PRO A 109 15.87 10.94 -12.31
C PRO A 109 16.90 11.27 -11.21
N GLU A 110 17.61 12.38 -11.39
CA GLU A 110 18.65 12.87 -10.47
C GLU A 110 18.09 13.63 -9.24
N VAL A 111 16.79 13.52 -8.95
CA VAL A 111 16.14 14.29 -7.88
C VAL A 111 16.83 14.14 -6.51
N MET A 112 17.49 13.00 -6.23
CA MET A 112 18.20 12.76 -4.95
C MET A 112 19.57 13.41 -4.82
N TYR A 113 20.14 13.90 -5.91
CA TYR A 113 21.37 14.69 -5.91
C TYR A 113 21.10 16.19 -5.78
N GLY A 114 19.86 16.62 -6.01
CA GLY A 114 19.44 18.01 -5.87
C GLY A 114 19.15 18.43 -4.43
N THR A 115 18.98 19.73 -4.25
CA THR A 115 18.53 20.37 -2.99
C THR A 115 17.28 21.24 -3.18
N GLY A 116 16.69 21.20 -4.37
CA GLY A 116 15.53 22.03 -4.76
C GLY A 116 14.20 21.56 -4.15
N ILE A 117 13.12 22.27 -4.47
CA ILE A 117 11.79 21.97 -3.94
C ILE A 117 11.30 20.55 -4.26
N LEU A 118 11.60 20.04 -5.46
CA LEU A 118 11.21 18.69 -5.87
C LEU A 118 11.91 17.59 -5.05
N PHE A 119 13.16 17.82 -4.63
CA PHE A 119 13.86 16.93 -3.69
C PHE A 119 13.08 16.80 -2.38
N TRP A 120 12.65 17.94 -1.81
CA TRP A 120 11.90 17.94 -0.56
C TRP A 120 10.51 17.33 -0.71
N ILE A 121 9.77 17.64 -1.78
CA ILE A 121 8.46 17.05 -2.06
C ILE A 121 8.58 15.53 -2.22
N TYR A 122 9.58 15.05 -2.96
CA TYR A 122 9.80 13.61 -3.15
C TYR A 122 10.05 12.90 -1.82
N ASN A 123 11.03 13.37 -1.03
CA ASN A 123 11.35 12.76 0.27
C ASN A 123 10.19 12.83 1.25
N ALA A 124 9.55 14.01 1.38
CA ALA A 124 8.41 14.19 2.26
C ALA A 124 7.25 13.27 1.88
N SER A 125 7.00 13.09 0.59
CA SER A 125 5.96 12.17 0.10
C SER A 125 6.27 10.73 0.52
N LEU A 126 7.51 10.26 0.35
CA LEU A 126 7.92 8.91 0.77
C LEU A 126 7.78 8.69 2.27
N PHE A 127 8.26 9.62 3.10
CA PHE A 127 8.08 9.53 4.54
C PHE A 127 6.61 9.61 4.95
N ALA A 128 5.79 10.42 4.29
CA ALA A 128 4.36 10.54 4.55
C ALA A 128 3.58 9.26 4.21
N MET A 129 4.06 8.41 3.30
CA MET A 129 3.41 7.12 3.01
C MET A 129 3.47 6.17 4.22
N LEU A 130 4.48 6.28 5.09
CA LEU A 130 4.66 5.41 6.25
C LEU A 130 3.49 5.45 7.25
N PRO A 131 3.08 6.62 7.81
CA PRO A 131 1.91 6.66 8.68
C PRO A 131 0.62 6.25 7.95
N VAL A 132 0.53 6.48 6.63
CA VAL A 132 -0.64 6.07 5.84
C VAL A 132 -0.80 4.55 5.82
N VAL A 133 0.27 3.80 5.53
CA VAL A 133 0.21 2.32 5.52
C VAL A 133 0.02 1.73 6.93
N VAL A 134 0.59 2.36 7.96
CA VAL A 134 0.35 1.96 9.35
C VAL A 134 -1.14 2.10 9.70
N LEU A 135 -1.75 3.24 9.36
CA LEU A 135 -3.18 3.46 9.62
C LEU A 135 -4.08 2.54 8.78
N LEU A 136 -3.72 2.25 7.53
CA LEU A 136 -4.40 1.26 6.70
C LEU A 136 -4.37 -0.14 7.35
N GLY A 137 -3.19 -0.56 7.83
CA GLY A 137 -3.01 -1.80 8.56
C GLY A 137 -3.83 -1.85 9.84
N HIS A 138 -3.78 -0.80 10.67
CA HIS A 138 -4.56 -0.69 11.90
C HIS A 138 -6.07 -0.83 11.64
N HIS A 139 -6.61 -0.12 10.65
CA HIS A 139 -8.02 -0.23 10.29
C HIS A 139 -8.39 -1.59 9.70
N GLY A 140 -7.49 -2.24 8.96
CA GLY A 140 -7.65 -3.62 8.51
C GLY A 140 -7.75 -4.60 9.68
N GLY A 141 -6.83 -4.52 10.64
CA GLY A 141 -6.82 -5.34 11.84
C GLY A 141 -8.08 -5.17 12.69
N LYS A 142 -8.57 -3.93 12.84
CA LYS A 142 -9.82 -3.64 13.56
C LYS A 142 -11.04 -4.32 12.93
N LEU A 143 -11.13 -4.36 11.60
CA LEU A 143 -12.22 -5.08 10.90
C LEU A 143 -12.13 -6.59 11.12
N ALA A 144 -10.92 -7.16 11.05
CA ALA A 144 -10.71 -8.59 11.28
C ALA A 144 -11.05 -8.99 12.74
N ALA A 145 -10.62 -8.19 13.71
CA ALA A 145 -10.93 -8.40 15.13
C ALA A 145 -12.43 -8.28 15.42
N GLY A 146 -13.10 -7.27 14.86
CA GLY A 146 -14.56 -7.10 15.00
C GLY A 146 -15.34 -8.28 14.44
N GLN A 147 -14.95 -8.81 13.27
CA GLN A 147 -15.57 -10.02 12.70
C GLN A 147 -15.39 -11.26 13.59
N ARG A 148 -14.25 -11.36 14.28
CA ARG A 148 -14.01 -12.47 15.20
C ARG A 148 -14.98 -12.40 16.38
N GLN A 149 -15.23 -11.23 16.94
CA GLN A 149 -16.13 -11.05 18.09
C GLN A 149 -17.59 -11.37 17.74
N GLU A 150 -18.08 -10.98 16.56
CA GLU A 150 -19.45 -11.35 16.12
C GLU A 150 -19.63 -12.86 15.92
N LYS A 151 -18.58 -13.58 15.51
CA LYS A 151 -18.69 -15.03 15.25
C LYS A 151 -18.77 -15.88 16.52
N PHE A 152 -18.39 -15.33 17.68
CA PHE A 152 -18.43 -16.01 18.98
C PHE A 152 -19.49 -15.41 19.92
N ARG A 153 -20.40 -14.60 19.38
CA ARG A 153 -21.61 -14.10 20.05
C ARG A 153 -22.83 -14.82 19.50
#